data_AF-M0DPB4-F1
#
_entry.id   AF-M0DPB4-F1
#
_cell.length_a   1.000
_cell.length_b   1.000
_cell.length_c   1.000
_cell.angle_alpha   90.00
_cell.angle_beta   90.00
_cell.angle_gamma   90.00
#
_symmetry.space_group_name_H-M   'P 1'
#
loop_
_entity.id
_entity.type
_entity.pdbx_description
1 polymer ?
#
loop_
_entity_poly.entity_id
_entity_poly.type
_entity_poly.pdbx_seq_one_letter_code
_entity_poly.pdbx_strand_id
1 'polypeptide(L)'
;MSRTALIGNVTAMLEDAGFLVSDRCAVRPKSFDVAARRDEDLLLLKILGNVDALDAETGAEMRRLGEYLRGTPMVIGVRTRDEELKPGVVYFRHGVPVINPDTAYDLFVEGMPPLIYAAPGGLYVSLDGDLLADEREERGWSLGRLATELGVSRRTVSKYEDGMNASIEVAIQLEELFDQPFSSPVDVLEGADDVRDAEPTPSAPAADPDDEHVLHVLTSAGFTVHPTARAPFKAVSEDDDSPETRVLTGHSAFTAAAEKRARIMSSIGEVAQTRSVYFTEEHEKRESVDGTALVSCEELADVTDPEEIRELIRDRARAPSEA
;
A
#
# COMPACT_ATOMS: atom_id res chain seq x y z
N MET A 1 2.44 -21.73 12.90
CA MET A 1 3.38 -21.38 11.82
C MET A 1 4.37 -20.32 12.32
N SER A 2 5.65 -20.37 11.94
CA SER A 2 6.61 -19.31 12.28
C SER A 2 6.39 -18.09 11.38
N ARG A 3 6.78 -16.89 11.85
CA ARG A 3 6.68 -15.65 11.05
C ARG A 3 7.46 -15.76 9.74
N THR A 4 8.66 -16.36 9.79
CA THR A 4 9.51 -16.55 8.61
C THR A 4 8.87 -17.46 7.58
N ALA A 5 8.17 -18.51 8.03
CA ALA A 5 7.43 -19.41 7.15
C ALA A 5 6.21 -18.72 6.54
N LEU A 6 5.46 -17.94 7.33
CA LEU A 6 4.32 -17.18 6.81
C LEU A 6 4.73 -16.20 5.71
N ILE A 7 5.82 -15.43 5.93
CA ILE A 7 6.36 -14.55 4.89
C ILE A 7 6.79 -15.35 3.66
N GLY A 8 7.38 -16.55 3.85
CA GLY A 8 7.81 -17.40 2.73
C GLY A 8 6.65 -17.87 1.87
N ASN A 9 5.59 -18.36 2.51
CA ASN A 9 4.41 -18.85 1.82
C ASN A 9 3.68 -17.72 1.07
N VAL A 10 3.55 -16.54 1.68
CA VAL A 10 2.92 -15.39 1.03
C VAL A 10 3.75 -14.89 -0.15
N THR A 11 5.07 -14.79 -0.01
CA THR A 11 5.96 -14.41 -1.11
C THR A 11 5.86 -15.40 -2.28
N ALA A 12 5.93 -16.71 -2.01
CA ALA A 12 5.80 -17.73 -3.05
C ALA A 12 4.43 -17.67 -3.75
N MET A 13 3.34 -17.46 -3.02
CA MET A 13 2.01 -17.29 -3.60
C MET A 13 1.94 -16.08 -4.55
N LEU A 14 2.55 -14.95 -4.17
CA LEU A 14 2.59 -13.76 -5.03
C LEU A 14 3.42 -14.02 -6.30
N GLU A 15 4.56 -14.69 -6.17
CA GLU A 15 5.37 -15.11 -7.33
C GLU A 15 4.59 -16.04 -8.27
N ASP A 16 3.87 -17.02 -7.72
CA ASP A 16 2.98 -17.91 -8.50
C ASP A 16 1.83 -17.15 -9.17
N ALA A 17 1.35 -16.06 -8.55
CA ALA A 17 0.37 -15.12 -9.10
C ALA A 17 0.96 -14.13 -10.13
N GLY A 18 2.25 -14.25 -10.46
CA GLY A 18 2.92 -13.42 -11.47
C GLY A 18 3.46 -12.09 -10.95
N PHE A 19 3.50 -11.88 -9.63
CA PHE A 19 4.15 -10.68 -9.07
C PHE A 19 5.67 -10.82 -9.07
N LEU A 20 6.35 -9.74 -9.42
CA LEU A 20 7.74 -9.52 -9.04
C LEU A 20 7.79 -9.10 -7.57
N VAL A 21 8.49 -9.85 -6.72
CA VAL A 21 8.56 -9.59 -5.28
C VAL A 21 9.95 -9.14 -4.86
N SER A 22 10.02 -8.11 -4.01
CA SER A 22 11.28 -7.57 -3.52
C SER A 22 11.93 -8.50 -2.49
N ASP A 23 13.21 -8.29 -2.25
CA ASP A 23 13.90 -8.81 -1.08
C ASP A 23 13.16 -8.42 0.20
N ARG A 24 13.23 -9.31 1.20
CA ARG A 24 12.64 -9.05 2.52
C ARG A 24 13.33 -7.85 3.16
N CYS A 25 12.54 -6.87 3.56
CA CYS A 25 13.01 -5.73 4.34
C CYS A 25 13.53 -6.22 5.70
N ALA A 26 14.82 -6.46 5.85
CA ALA A 26 15.41 -6.96 7.11
C ALA A 26 15.89 -5.85 8.05
N VAL A 27 15.66 -4.60 7.68
CA VAL A 27 16.10 -3.40 8.40
C VAL A 27 15.01 -2.93 9.36
N ARG A 28 15.39 -2.34 10.49
CA ARG A 28 14.44 -1.79 11.48
C ARG A 28 14.73 -0.31 11.75
N PRO A 29 13.70 0.48 12.10
CA PRO A 29 12.26 0.14 12.04
C PRO A 29 11.77 -0.07 10.60
N LYS A 30 10.64 -0.79 10.42
CA LYS A 30 10.07 -1.04 9.08
C LYS A 30 8.55 -1.16 9.07
N SER A 31 7.93 -0.60 8.03
CA SER A 31 6.48 -0.55 7.86
C SER A 31 5.93 -1.72 7.09
N PHE A 32 6.64 -2.19 6.07
CA PHE A 32 6.29 -3.37 5.29
C PHE A 32 7.37 -4.46 5.38
N ASP A 33 7.05 -5.67 4.94
CA ASP A 33 7.94 -6.83 4.88
C ASP A 33 8.53 -7.02 3.48
N VAL A 34 7.72 -6.84 2.44
CA VAL A 34 8.07 -6.96 1.01
C VAL A 34 7.26 -5.95 0.20
N ALA A 35 7.81 -5.49 -0.92
CA ALA A 35 7.05 -4.88 -2.01
C ALA A 35 6.78 -5.93 -3.09
N ALA A 36 5.66 -5.84 -3.78
CA ALA A 36 5.34 -6.74 -4.90
C ALA A 36 4.69 -5.94 -6.02
N ARG A 37 5.06 -6.20 -7.28
CA ARG A 37 4.46 -5.55 -8.46
C ARG A 37 3.96 -6.57 -9.47
N ARG A 38 2.78 -6.33 -10.02
CA ARG A 38 2.26 -6.99 -11.22
C ARG A 38 1.58 -5.93 -12.06
N ASP A 39 2.08 -5.69 -13.26
CA ASP A 39 1.62 -4.59 -14.12
C ASP A 39 1.66 -3.24 -13.35
N GLU A 40 0.54 -2.52 -13.31
CA GLU A 40 0.41 -1.24 -12.60
C GLU A 40 0.27 -1.41 -11.08
N ASP A 41 -0.17 -2.58 -10.61
CA ASP A 41 -0.39 -2.86 -9.18
C ASP A 41 0.94 -2.92 -8.42
N LEU A 42 1.17 -1.97 -7.52
CA LEU A 42 2.27 -2.01 -6.53
C LEU A 42 1.71 -2.26 -5.13
N LEU A 43 2.10 -3.37 -4.51
CA LEU A 43 1.70 -3.72 -3.14
C LEU A 43 2.84 -3.47 -2.15
N LEU A 44 2.53 -2.82 -1.03
CA LEU A 44 3.42 -2.69 0.12
C LEU A 44 2.89 -3.56 1.26
N LEU A 45 3.41 -4.78 1.37
CA LEU A 45 2.82 -5.83 2.19
C LEU A 45 3.47 -5.96 3.57
N LYS A 46 2.65 -5.86 4.60
CA LYS A 46 3.02 -6.18 5.99
C LYS A 46 2.42 -7.51 6.40
N ILE A 47 3.26 -8.46 6.83
CA ILE A 47 2.82 -9.84 7.09
C ILE A 47 2.92 -10.12 8.59
N LEU A 48 1.77 -10.45 9.19
CA LEU A 48 1.61 -10.55 10.65
C LEU A 48 0.85 -11.81 11.06
N GLY A 49 1.43 -12.61 11.96
CA GLY A 49 0.68 -13.71 12.57
C GLY A 49 -0.48 -13.21 13.44
N ASN A 50 -0.26 -12.12 14.18
CA ASN A 50 -1.30 -11.42 14.93
C ASN A 50 -1.37 -9.97 14.44
N VAL A 51 -2.52 -9.58 13.86
CA VAL A 51 -2.70 -8.24 13.27
C VAL A 51 -2.74 -7.13 14.31
N ASP A 52 -3.00 -7.44 15.59
CA ASP A 52 -2.96 -6.49 16.71
C ASP A 52 -1.56 -5.90 16.97
N ALA A 53 -0.52 -6.49 16.36
CA ALA A 53 0.84 -6.01 16.43
C ALA A 53 1.13 -4.79 15.51
N LEU A 54 0.25 -4.45 14.58
CA LEU A 54 0.40 -3.26 13.73
C LEU A 54 0.11 -1.98 14.54
N ASP A 55 1.10 -1.25 15.04
CA ASP A 55 0.79 -0.01 15.76
C ASP A 55 0.29 1.11 14.82
N ALA A 56 -0.31 2.16 15.41
CA ALA A 56 -0.86 3.29 14.67
C ALA A 56 0.20 4.05 13.85
N GLU A 57 1.44 4.11 14.35
CA GLU A 57 2.55 4.78 13.68
C GLU A 57 2.99 4.01 12.42
N THR A 58 3.04 2.67 12.50
CA THR A 58 3.31 1.80 11.36
C THR A 58 2.19 1.88 10.33
N GLY A 59 0.93 1.85 10.77
CA GLY A 59 -0.21 2.00 9.87
C GLY A 59 -0.21 3.35 9.15
N ALA A 60 0.07 4.43 9.88
CA ALA A 60 0.22 5.77 9.31
C ALA A 60 1.34 5.85 8.28
N GLU A 61 2.51 5.27 8.58
CA GLU A 61 3.63 5.23 7.64
C GLU A 61 3.31 4.39 6.40
N MET A 62 2.67 3.24 6.54
CA MET A 62 2.26 2.42 5.39
C MET A 62 1.36 3.21 4.45
N ARG A 63 0.40 3.97 4.98
CA ARG A 63 -0.48 4.84 4.17
C ARG A 63 0.30 5.91 3.42
N ARG A 64 1.19 6.63 4.11
CA ARG A 64 2.08 7.61 3.46
C ARG A 64 2.94 6.99 2.37
N LEU A 65 3.55 5.84 2.63
CA LEU A 65 4.37 5.16 1.63
C LEU A 65 3.54 4.69 0.43
N GLY A 66 2.29 4.29 0.66
CA GLY A 66 1.37 3.98 -0.42
C GLY A 66 1.11 5.18 -1.31
N GLU A 67 0.87 6.35 -0.72
CA GLU A 67 0.71 7.61 -1.46
C GLU A 67 2.01 7.99 -2.21
N TYR A 68 3.15 8.02 -1.53
CA TYR A 68 4.43 8.46 -2.11
C TYR A 68 4.97 7.54 -3.19
N LEU A 69 4.63 6.25 -3.15
CA LEU A 69 5.08 5.26 -4.14
C LEU A 69 3.98 4.89 -5.14
N ARG A 70 2.78 5.46 -5.02
CA ARG A 70 1.58 5.06 -5.78
C ARG A 70 1.36 3.55 -5.70
N GLY A 71 1.36 3.03 -4.49
CA GLY A 71 1.12 1.62 -4.21
C GLY A 71 0.08 1.40 -3.12
N THR A 72 -0.52 0.22 -3.10
CA THR A 72 -1.50 -0.20 -2.12
C THR A 72 -0.80 -0.73 -0.87
N PRO A 73 -0.91 -0.05 0.28
CA PRO A 73 -0.49 -0.64 1.55
C PRO A 73 -1.49 -1.71 1.97
N MET A 74 -1.01 -2.91 2.31
CA MET A 74 -1.89 -4.01 2.72
C MET A 74 -1.24 -4.90 3.77
N VAL A 75 -2.07 -5.45 4.67
CA VAL A 75 -1.65 -6.42 5.68
C VAL A 75 -2.22 -7.79 5.33
N ILE A 76 -1.34 -8.78 5.25
CA ILE A 76 -1.76 -10.18 5.24
C ILE A 76 -1.54 -10.73 6.65
N GLY A 77 -2.64 -11.13 7.29
CA GLY A 77 -2.60 -11.61 8.67
C GLY A 77 -3.49 -12.79 8.98
N VAL A 78 -3.15 -13.54 10.03
CA VAL A 78 -3.84 -14.81 10.32
C VAL A 78 -4.98 -14.63 11.33
N ARG A 79 -4.75 -13.82 12.37
CA ARG A 79 -5.68 -13.70 13.50
C ARG A 79 -5.52 -12.37 14.23
N THR A 80 -6.50 -12.06 15.06
CA THR A 80 -6.38 -11.11 16.16
C THR A 80 -5.88 -11.84 17.42
N ARG A 81 -5.91 -11.17 18.58
CA ARG A 81 -5.74 -11.81 19.88
C ARG A 81 -6.84 -12.84 20.17
N ASP A 82 -8.06 -12.58 19.74
CA ASP A 82 -9.25 -13.28 20.22
C ASP A 82 -9.78 -14.31 19.21
N GLU A 83 -9.60 -14.09 17.91
CA GLU A 83 -10.15 -14.96 16.86
C GLU A 83 -9.30 -14.97 15.58
N GLU A 84 -9.53 -15.99 14.74
CA GLU A 84 -8.96 -16.05 13.40
C GLU A 84 -9.67 -15.10 12.43
N LEU A 85 -8.93 -14.53 11.49
CA LEU A 85 -9.54 -13.70 10.44
C LEU A 85 -10.32 -14.60 9.48
N LYS A 86 -11.57 -14.22 9.20
CA LYS A 86 -12.46 -14.99 8.33
C LYS A 86 -12.03 -14.86 6.87
N PRO A 87 -11.96 -15.96 6.11
CA PRO A 87 -11.80 -15.90 4.65
C PRO A 87 -12.92 -15.09 3.99
N GLY A 88 -12.61 -14.42 2.89
CA GLY A 88 -13.53 -13.57 2.12
C GLY A 88 -13.89 -12.24 2.77
N VAL A 89 -13.32 -11.91 3.94
CA VAL A 89 -13.59 -10.66 4.67
C VAL A 89 -12.38 -9.73 4.68
N VAL A 90 -12.61 -8.47 4.33
CA VAL A 90 -11.64 -7.38 4.47
C VAL A 90 -11.83 -6.70 5.82
N TYR A 91 -10.78 -6.68 6.63
CA TYR A 91 -10.74 -5.92 7.87
C TYR A 91 -9.91 -4.65 7.67
N PHE A 92 -10.03 -3.68 8.58
CA PHE A 92 -9.19 -2.49 8.55
C PHE A 92 -8.51 -2.27 9.89
N ARG A 93 -7.23 -1.88 9.85
CA ARG A 93 -6.49 -1.49 11.03
C ARG A 93 -5.60 -0.30 10.75
N HIS A 94 -5.83 0.78 11.50
CA HIS A 94 -5.13 2.06 11.31
C HIS A 94 -5.23 2.61 9.87
N GLY A 95 -6.36 2.34 9.20
CA GLY A 95 -6.60 2.72 7.80
C GLY A 95 -5.85 1.86 6.78
N VAL A 96 -5.32 0.69 7.17
CA VAL A 96 -4.68 -0.26 6.25
C VAL A 96 -5.61 -1.48 6.12
N PRO A 97 -5.85 -2.01 4.91
CA PRO A 97 -6.70 -3.17 4.69
C PRO A 97 -5.95 -4.40 5.19
N VAL A 98 -6.70 -5.31 5.79
CA VAL A 98 -6.19 -6.52 6.43
C VAL A 98 -7.01 -7.69 5.93
N ILE A 99 -6.35 -8.59 5.21
CA ILE A 99 -6.96 -9.83 4.70
C ILE A 99 -6.18 -11.04 5.22
N ASN A 100 -6.84 -12.19 5.23
CA ASN A 100 -6.18 -13.44 5.59
C ASN A 100 -5.48 -14.08 4.36
N PRO A 101 -4.59 -15.07 4.56
CA PRO A 101 -3.90 -15.71 3.45
C PRO A 101 -4.83 -16.37 2.41
N ASP A 102 -5.98 -16.89 2.83
CA ASP A 102 -6.95 -17.52 1.92
C ASP A 102 -7.58 -16.47 1.02
N THR A 103 -8.06 -15.35 1.57
CA THR A 103 -8.55 -14.20 0.80
C THR A 103 -7.47 -13.63 -0.13
N ALA A 104 -6.20 -13.61 0.30
CA ALA A 104 -5.10 -13.16 -0.56
C ALA A 104 -4.86 -14.13 -1.74
N TYR A 105 -4.98 -15.44 -1.50
CA TYR A 105 -4.90 -16.45 -2.56
C TYR A 105 -6.07 -16.28 -3.55
N ASP A 106 -7.29 -16.19 -3.05
CA ASP A 106 -8.48 -15.97 -3.88
C ASP A 106 -8.34 -14.70 -4.73
N LEU A 107 -7.92 -13.59 -4.12
CA LEU A 107 -7.73 -12.31 -4.80
C LEU A 107 -6.63 -12.35 -5.86
N PHE A 108 -5.42 -12.81 -5.50
CA PHE A 108 -4.25 -12.64 -6.36
C PHE A 108 -4.04 -13.79 -7.34
N VAL A 109 -4.40 -15.02 -6.96
CA VAL A 109 -4.20 -16.23 -7.76
C VAL A 109 -5.46 -16.58 -8.55
N GLU A 110 -6.62 -16.62 -7.89
CA GLU A 110 -7.88 -17.01 -8.53
C GLU A 110 -8.62 -15.82 -9.18
N GLY A 111 -8.19 -14.58 -8.90
CA GLY A 111 -8.83 -13.36 -9.41
C GLY A 111 -10.21 -13.11 -8.82
N MET A 112 -10.48 -13.64 -7.62
CA MET A 112 -11.75 -13.54 -6.90
C MET A 112 -11.65 -12.48 -5.78
N PRO A 113 -12.11 -11.25 -6.01
CA PRO A 113 -12.06 -10.22 -4.98
C PRO A 113 -13.06 -10.49 -3.84
N PRO A 114 -12.75 -10.06 -2.60
CA PRO A 114 -13.67 -10.21 -1.48
C PRO A 114 -14.91 -9.32 -1.66
N LEU A 115 -16.07 -9.78 -1.20
CA LEU A 115 -17.33 -9.02 -1.24
C LEU A 115 -17.68 -8.39 0.11
N ILE A 116 -17.06 -8.87 1.19
CA ILE A 116 -17.44 -8.54 2.56
C ILE A 116 -16.32 -7.74 3.22
N TYR A 117 -16.69 -6.72 3.99
CA TYR A 117 -15.77 -6.02 4.87
C TYR A 117 -16.32 -5.88 6.30
N ALA A 118 -15.42 -5.72 7.25
CA ALA A 118 -15.72 -5.53 8.67
C ALA A 118 -15.65 -4.04 9.04
N ALA A 119 -16.70 -3.55 9.70
CA ALA A 119 -16.80 -2.18 10.18
C ALA A 119 -17.53 -2.14 11.54
N PRO A 120 -17.58 -0.98 12.24
CA PRO A 120 -18.31 -0.88 13.49
C PRO A 120 -19.74 -1.41 13.36
N GLY A 121 -20.12 -2.34 14.24
CA GLY A 121 -21.45 -2.95 14.27
C GLY A 121 -21.62 -4.25 13.50
N GLY A 122 -20.64 -4.69 12.68
CA GLY A 122 -20.70 -6.01 12.05
C GLY A 122 -19.99 -6.12 10.72
N LEU A 123 -20.49 -7.05 9.90
CA LEU A 123 -20.01 -7.30 8.54
C LEU A 123 -20.97 -6.67 7.54
N TYR A 124 -20.39 -6.08 6.50
CA TYR A 124 -21.11 -5.32 5.50
C TYR A 124 -20.62 -5.71 4.09
N VAL A 125 -21.44 -5.39 3.10
CA VAL A 125 -21.13 -5.50 1.68
C VAL A 125 -21.46 -4.18 1.00
N SER A 126 -20.74 -3.87 -0.07
CA SER A 126 -21.11 -2.77 -0.98
C SER A 126 -22.23 -3.24 -1.89
N LEU A 127 -23.22 -2.39 -2.13
CA LEU A 127 -24.33 -2.69 -3.03
C LEU A 127 -24.17 -1.94 -4.34
N ASP A 128 -24.52 -2.60 -5.44
CA ASP A 128 -24.76 -1.94 -6.72
C ASP A 128 -26.09 -1.17 -6.63
N GLY A 129 -25.98 0.12 -6.30
CA GLY A 129 -27.12 1.00 -6.10
C GLY A 129 -27.91 1.26 -7.38
N ASP A 130 -27.22 1.33 -8.52
CA ASP A 130 -27.83 1.53 -9.83
C ASP A 130 -28.65 0.28 -10.21
N LEU A 131 -28.07 -0.92 -10.08
CA LEU A 131 -28.78 -2.18 -10.29
C LEU A 131 -30.00 -2.32 -9.37
N LEU A 132 -29.86 -1.94 -8.10
CA LEU A 132 -30.98 -1.98 -7.15
C LEU A 132 -32.12 -1.03 -7.55
N ALA A 133 -31.79 0.17 -8.01
CA ALA A 133 -32.77 1.14 -8.46
C ALA A 133 -33.53 0.62 -9.70
N ASP A 134 -32.80 0.10 -10.68
CA ASP A 134 -33.36 -0.44 -11.93
C ASP A 134 -34.35 -1.58 -11.64
N GLU A 135 -33.95 -2.60 -10.88
CA GLU A 135 -34.80 -3.75 -10.53
C GLU A 135 -36.06 -3.36 -9.75
N ARG A 136 -35.91 -2.42 -8.81
CA ARG A 136 -37.05 -1.90 -8.06
C ARG A 136 -38.05 -1.23 -9.00
N GLU A 137 -37.57 -0.43 -9.95
CA GLU A 137 -38.39 0.33 -10.90
C GLU A 137 -39.05 -0.56 -11.94
N GLU A 138 -38.35 -1.56 -12.46
CA GLU A 138 -38.89 -2.56 -13.39
C GLU A 138 -40.07 -3.33 -12.79
N ARG A 139 -40.02 -3.63 -11.48
CA ARG A 139 -41.13 -4.25 -10.74
C ARG A 139 -42.25 -3.28 -10.37
N GLY A 140 -42.09 -1.98 -10.66
CA GLY A 140 -43.04 -0.92 -10.30
C GLY A 140 -43.12 -0.69 -8.79
N TRP A 141 -42.03 -0.94 -8.06
CA TRP A 141 -42.01 -0.80 -6.60
C TRP A 141 -41.60 0.60 -6.19
N SER A 142 -42.29 1.14 -5.18
CA SER A 142 -41.84 2.35 -4.49
C SER A 142 -40.72 2.02 -3.52
N LEU A 143 -39.88 3.00 -3.19
CA LEU A 143 -38.90 2.91 -2.09
C LEU A 143 -39.52 2.41 -0.78
N GLY A 144 -40.76 2.83 -0.47
CA GLY A 144 -41.46 2.42 0.74
C GLY A 144 -41.89 0.95 0.73
N ARG A 145 -42.21 0.41 -0.46
CA ARG A 145 -42.51 -1.01 -0.63
C ARG A 145 -41.27 -1.84 -0.37
N LEU A 146 -40.17 -1.54 -1.06
CA LEU A 146 -38.90 -2.26 -0.86
C LEU A 146 -38.42 -2.16 0.60
N ALA A 147 -38.57 -0.99 1.22
CA ALA A 147 -38.23 -0.80 2.64
C ALA A 147 -39.04 -1.73 3.57
N THR A 148 -40.30 -2.01 3.23
CA THR A 148 -41.15 -2.92 4.00
C THR A 148 -40.70 -4.37 3.84
N GLU A 149 -40.35 -4.80 2.63
CA GLU A 149 -39.83 -6.14 2.36
C GLU A 149 -38.50 -6.39 3.10
N LEU A 150 -37.61 -5.39 3.11
CA LEU A 150 -36.30 -5.46 3.77
C LEU A 150 -36.34 -5.17 5.28
N GLY A 151 -37.49 -4.77 5.83
CA GLY A 151 -37.61 -4.38 7.24
C GLY A 151 -36.77 -3.15 7.64
N VAL A 152 -36.45 -2.27 6.68
CA VAL A 152 -35.65 -1.04 6.89
C VAL A 152 -36.48 0.22 6.68
N SER A 153 -35.87 1.40 6.87
CA SER A 153 -36.54 2.67 6.59
C SER A 153 -36.52 2.99 5.09
N ARG A 154 -37.52 3.73 4.60
CA ARG A 154 -37.51 4.28 3.23
C ARG A 154 -36.22 5.06 2.91
N ARG A 155 -35.69 5.79 3.90
CA ARG A 155 -34.44 6.54 3.76
C ARG A 155 -33.24 5.61 3.61
N THR A 156 -33.26 4.44 4.23
CA THR A 156 -32.20 3.44 4.10
C THR A 156 -32.15 2.89 2.69
N VAL A 157 -33.31 2.53 2.11
CA VAL A 157 -33.37 2.08 0.70
C VAL A 157 -32.85 3.14 -0.26
N SER A 158 -33.28 4.40 -0.08
CA SER A 158 -32.73 5.51 -0.87
C SER A 158 -31.21 5.58 -0.80
N LYS A 159 -30.64 5.38 0.40
CA LYS A 159 -29.19 5.38 0.56
C LYS A 159 -28.51 4.18 -0.10
N TYR A 160 -29.14 3.00 -0.09
CA TYR A 160 -28.62 1.83 -0.81
C TYR A 160 -28.54 2.10 -2.32
N GLU A 161 -29.58 2.71 -2.89
CA GLU A 161 -29.58 3.16 -4.28
C GLU A 161 -28.53 4.26 -4.53
N ASP A 162 -28.22 5.09 -3.52
CA ASP A 162 -27.11 6.06 -3.56
C ASP A 162 -25.72 5.41 -3.33
N GLY A 163 -25.60 4.08 -3.33
CA GLY A 163 -24.32 3.34 -3.19
C GLY A 163 -23.88 3.07 -1.74
N MET A 164 -24.78 3.18 -0.76
CA MET A 164 -24.46 2.87 0.64
C MET A 164 -24.30 1.36 0.88
N ASN A 165 -23.31 1.01 1.72
CA ASN A 165 -23.09 -0.35 2.19
C ASN A 165 -24.24 -0.89 3.06
N ALA A 166 -24.52 -2.19 2.94
CA ALA A 166 -25.57 -2.89 3.67
C ALA A 166 -25.00 -4.02 4.54
N SER A 167 -25.75 -4.46 5.55
CA SER A 167 -25.39 -5.67 6.30
C SER A 167 -25.54 -6.89 5.39
N ILE A 168 -24.81 -7.97 5.71
CA ILE A 168 -24.94 -9.25 4.99
C ILE A 168 -26.39 -9.74 4.98
N GLU A 169 -27.11 -9.58 6.09
CA GLU A 169 -28.53 -9.99 6.20
C GLU A 169 -29.42 -9.27 5.18
N VAL A 170 -29.20 -7.97 4.95
CA VAL A 170 -29.95 -7.20 3.96
C VAL A 170 -29.57 -7.61 2.53
N ALA A 171 -28.28 -7.87 2.28
CA ALA A 171 -27.83 -8.34 0.98
C ALA A 171 -28.46 -9.68 0.61
N ILE A 172 -28.46 -10.66 1.53
CA ILE A 172 -29.11 -11.96 1.32
C ILE A 172 -30.61 -11.78 1.03
N GLN A 173 -31.29 -10.90 1.78
CA GLN A 173 -32.72 -10.63 1.54
C GLN A 173 -32.96 -10.02 0.14
N LEU A 174 -32.10 -9.13 -0.32
CA LEU A 174 -32.19 -8.58 -1.68
C LEU A 174 -32.01 -9.69 -2.72
N GLU A 175 -31.01 -10.54 -2.54
CA GLU A 175 -30.77 -11.67 -3.46
C GLU A 175 -31.95 -12.64 -3.50
N GLU A 176 -32.53 -12.98 -2.36
CA GLU A 176 -33.73 -13.83 -2.28
C GLU A 176 -34.96 -13.16 -2.91
N LEU A 177 -35.10 -11.85 -2.77
CA LEU A 177 -36.25 -11.09 -3.26
C LEU A 177 -36.23 -10.94 -4.77
N PHE A 178 -35.04 -10.76 -5.36
CA PHE A 178 -34.88 -10.51 -6.79
C PHE A 178 -34.30 -11.68 -7.60
N ASP A 179 -33.82 -12.74 -6.94
CA ASP A 179 -33.19 -13.93 -7.53
C ASP A 179 -31.89 -13.62 -8.30
N GLN A 180 -31.11 -12.64 -7.81
CA GLN A 180 -29.82 -12.24 -8.39
C GLN A 180 -28.92 -11.49 -7.38
N PRO A 181 -27.58 -11.49 -7.56
CA PRO A 181 -26.66 -10.77 -6.69
C PRO A 181 -26.75 -9.25 -6.84
N PHE A 182 -26.65 -8.53 -5.72
CA PHE A 182 -26.49 -7.06 -5.69
C PHE A 182 -25.17 -6.61 -5.05
N SER A 183 -24.37 -7.56 -4.55
CA SER A 183 -23.12 -7.24 -3.87
C SER A 183 -22.02 -6.93 -4.88
N SER A 184 -21.33 -5.81 -4.67
CA SER A 184 -20.16 -5.40 -5.45
C SER A 184 -18.88 -5.83 -4.73
N PRO A 185 -17.81 -6.16 -5.49
CA PRO A 185 -16.48 -6.37 -4.91
C PRO A 185 -16.03 -5.22 -4.01
N VAL A 186 -15.40 -5.56 -2.89
CA VAL A 186 -14.70 -4.61 -2.05
C VAL A 186 -13.37 -4.31 -2.73
N ASP A 187 -13.19 -3.08 -3.17
CA ASP A 187 -11.93 -2.65 -3.73
C ASP A 187 -10.87 -2.53 -2.62
N VAL A 188 -9.86 -3.38 -2.70
CA VAL A 188 -8.74 -3.44 -1.76
C VAL A 188 -7.46 -2.84 -2.32
N LEU A 189 -7.44 -2.50 -3.61
CA LEU A 189 -6.26 -2.01 -4.34
C LEU A 189 -6.33 -0.50 -4.57
N GLU A 190 -7.35 -0.01 -5.28
CA GLU A 190 -7.49 1.39 -5.68
C GLU A 190 -8.53 2.15 -4.83
N GLY A 191 -9.63 1.50 -4.46
CA GLY A 191 -10.77 2.09 -3.74
C GLY A 191 -10.83 1.77 -2.25
N ALA A 192 -9.75 1.27 -1.67
CA ALA A 192 -9.76 0.90 -0.26
C ALA A 192 -9.99 2.10 0.68
N ASP A 193 -9.83 3.33 0.19
CA ASP A 193 -10.12 4.57 0.91
C ASP A 193 -11.63 4.82 1.08
N ASP A 194 -12.48 4.34 0.16
CA ASP A 194 -13.94 4.50 0.25
C ASP A 194 -14.57 3.73 1.44
N VAL A 195 -13.86 2.72 1.93
CA VAL A 195 -14.34 1.80 2.98
C VAL A 195 -13.63 2.04 4.32
N ARG A 196 -12.63 2.94 4.37
CA ARG A 196 -11.81 3.22 5.57
C ARG A 196 -12.28 4.48 6.29
N ASP A 197 -12.59 4.35 7.57
CA ASP A 197 -12.89 5.49 8.47
C ASP A 197 -11.66 6.40 8.79
N ALA A 198 -10.54 6.26 8.10
CA ALA A 198 -9.23 6.77 8.54
C ALA A 198 -8.66 7.92 7.69
N GLU A 199 -9.50 8.62 6.92
CA GLU A 199 -9.09 9.80 6.16
C GLU A 199 -8.92 11.06 7.05
N PRO A 200 -8.03 11.99 6.67
CA PRO A 200 -7.09 11.94 5.53
C PRO A 200 -5.80 11.13 5.83
N THR A 201 -4.93 10.96 4.82
CA THR A 201 -3.56 10.44 5.04
C THR A 201 -2.85 11.27 6.13
N PRO A 202 -2.13 10.64 7.08
CA PRO A 202 -1.49 11.38 8.15
C PRO A 202 -0.33 12.21 7.60
N SER A 203 -0.13 13.39 8.19
CA SER A 203 0.97 14.29 7.80
C SER A 203 2.32 13.58 7.82
N ALA A 204 3.24 14.04 6.96
CA ALA A 204 4.62 13.59 6.93
C ALA A 204 5.28 13.73 8.31
N PRO A 205 6.20 12.81 8.68
CA PRO A 205 7.01 12.99 9.88
C PRO A 205 7.93 14.21 9.72
N ALA A 206 8.37 14.78 10.84
CA ALA A 206 9.49 15.73 10.81
C ALA A 206 10.74 15.04 10.25
N ALA A 207 11.54 15.79 9.48
CA ALA A 207 12.84 15.33 9.03
C ALA A 207 13.73 14.99 10.24
N ASP A 208 14.54 13.95 10.09
CA ASP A 208 15.64 13.68 11.02
C ASP A 208 16.67 14.81 10.87
N PRO A 209 17.11 15.48 11.95
CA PRO A 209 18.11 16.55 11.86
C PRO A 209 19.39 16.14 11.13
N ASP A 210 19.77 14.86 11.23
CA ASP A 210 20.95 14.32 10.55
C ASP A 210 20.76 14.24 9.02
N ASP A 211 19.51 14.20 8.54
CA ASP A 211 19.18 14.09 7.12
C ASP A 211 18.86 15.45 6.47
N GLU A 212 18.74 16.55 7.24
CA GLU A 212 18.30 17.87 6.73
C GLU A 212 19.11 18.36 5.52
N HIS A 213 20.43 18.17 5.55
CA HIS A 213 21.30 18.58 4.45
C HIS A 213 20.97 17.83 3.15
N VAL A 214 20.83 16.51 3.23
CA VAL A 214 20.51 15.66 2.07
C VAL A 214 19.14 16.01 1.49
N LEU A 215 18.14 16.21 2.37
CA LEU A 215 16.79 16.57 1.93
C LEU A 215 16.75 17.96 1.28
N HIS A 216 17.50 18.92 1.82
CA HIS A 216 17.64 20.25 1.24
C HIS A 216 18.28 20.19 -0.15
N VAL A 217 19.33 19.39 -0.33
CA VAL A 217 20.02 19.20 -1.61
C VAL A 217 19.06 18.65 -2.67
N LEU A 218 18.30 17.60 -2.34
CA LEU A 218 17.29 17.05 -3.25
C LEU A 218 16.17 18.05 -3.56
N THR A 219 15.71 18.80 -2.56
CA THR A 219 14.70 19.86 -2.77
C THR A 219 15.21 20.95 -3.70
N SER A 220 16.49 21.34 -3.55
CA SER A 220 17.15 22.33 -4.41
C SER A 220 17.32 21.81 -5.84
N ALA A 221 17.48 20.49 -6.00
CA ALA A 221 17.47 19.76 -7.27
C ALA A 221 16.07 19.59 -7.89
N GLY A 222 15.05 20.29 -7.37
CA GLY A 222 13.71 20.27 -7.96
C GLY A 222 12.90 19.01 -7.65
N PHE A 223 13.31 18.21 -6.66
CA PHE A 223 12.49 17.13 -6.16
C PHE A 223 11.51 17.60 -5.09
N THR A 224 10.28 17.12 -5.14
CA THR A 224 9.39 17.11 -3.98
C THR A 224 9.81 15.98 -3.05
N VAL A 225 10.31 16.30 -1.85
CA VAL A 225 10.93 15.31 -0.94
C VAL A 225 10.00 14.98 0.23
N HIS A 226 9.71 13.70 0.42
CA HIS A 226 8.89 13.16 1.50
C HIS A 226 9.73 12.35 2.49
N PRO A 227 9.98 12.85 3.71
CA PRO A 227 10.69 12.10 4.75
C PRO A 227 9.92 10.86 5.20
N THR A 228 10.66 9.83 5.59
CA THR A 228 10.12 8.56 6.08
C THR A 228 10.80 8.17 7.39
N ALA A 229 10.04 7.60 8.32
CA ALA A 229 10.50 7.20 9.65
C ALA A 229 10.67 5.68 9.80
N ARG A 230 9.89 4.88 9.06
CA ARG A 230 9.83 3.42 9.22
C ARG A 230 9.98 2.70 7.88
N ALA A 231 10.95 3.12 7.08
CA ALA A 231 11.30 2.50 5.80
C ALA A 231 12.79 2.13 5.75
N PRO A 232 13.22 1.26 4.80
CA PRO A 232 14.64 1.01 4.58
C PRO A 232 15.37 2.22 3.99
N PHE A 233 14.65 3.22 3.48
CA PHE A 233 15.13 4.53 3.04
C PHE A 233 14.73 5.61 4.06
N LYS A 234 15.36 6.79 3.96
CA LYS A 234 15.11 8.00 4.76
C LYS A 234 14.09 8.93 4.11
N ALA A 235 14.00 8.93 2.79
CA ALA A 235 12.99 9.71 2.06
C ALA A 235 12.58 9.03 0.74
N VAL A 236 11.39 9.42 0.26
CA VAL A 236 10.94 9.21 -1.12
C VAL A 236 10.85 10.58 -1.77
N SER A 237 11.43 10.72 -2.95
CA SER A 237 11.44 11.97 -3.70
C SER A 237 10.74 11.80 -5.04
N GLU A 238 9.94 12.78 -5.43
CA GLU A 238 9.27 12.84 -6.72
C GLU A 238 9.90 13.93 -7.59
N ASP A 239 10.23 13.61 -8.83
CA ASP A 239 10.72 14.60 -9.79
C ASP A 239 9.51 15.32 -10.44
N ASP A 240 9.37 16.62 -10.18
CA ASP A 240 8.27 17.43 -10.72
C ASP A 240 8.27 17.42 -12.26
N ASP A 241 9.43 17.27 -12.89
CA ASP A 241 9.62 17.26 -14.34
C ASP A 241 9.38 15.86 -14.95
N SER A 242 9.33 14.82 -14.13
CA SER A 242 9.17 13.43 -14.57
C SER A 242 8.51 12.60 -13.45
N PRO A 243 7.17 12.59 -13.35
CA PRO A 243 6.42 11.95 -12.26
C PRO A 243 6.61 10.43 -12.13
N GLU A 244 7.20 9.81 -13.15
CA GLU A 244 7.61 8.40 -13.19
C GLU A 244 8.99 8.18 -12.55
N THR A 245 9.77 9.24 -12.34
CA THR A 245 11.11 9.21 -11.73
C THR A 245 11.00 9.49 -10.24
N ARG A 246 10.54 8.48 -9.48
CA ARG A 246 10.68 8.48 -8.02
C ARG A 246 12.10 8.06 -7.62
N VAL A 247 12.60 8.61 -6.52
CA VAL A 247 13.91 8.28 -5.96
C VAL A 247 13.77 7.87 -4.49
N LEU A 248 14.28 6.70 -4.16
CA LEU A 248 14.47 6.24 -2.78
C LEU A 248 15.82 6.74 -2.28
N THR A 249 15.82 7.45 -1.15
CA THR A 249 17.02 8.07 -0.61
C THR A 249 17.41 7.44 0.72
N GLY A 250 18.63 6.94 0.83
CA GLY A 250 19.25 6.50 2.07
C GLY A 250 20.35 7.48 2.50
N HIS A 251 20.64 7.56 3.79
CA HIS A 251 21.72 8.38 4.32
C HIS A 251 22.27 7.79 5.62
N SER A 252 23.60 7.61 5.68
CA SER A 252 24.39 7.30 6.88
C SER A 252 25.88 7.12 6.52
N ALA A 253 26.76 7.05 7.52
CA ALA A 253 28.05 6.39 7.38
C ALA A 253 27.94 5.01 6.70
N PHE A 254 28.88 4.70 5.80
CA PHE A 254 28.79 3.53 4.93
C PHE A 254 29.36 2.25 5.56
N THR A 255 28.57 1.67 6.46
CA THR A 255 28.89 0.41 7.14
C THR A 255 28.37 -0.81 6.38
N ALA A 256 28.71 -2.03 6.82
CA ALA A 256 28.11 -3.27 6.28
C ALA A 256 26.56 -3.28 6.41
N ALA A 257 26.01 -2.59 7.40
CA ALA A 257 24.57 -2.43 7.55
C ALA A 257 23.99 -1.45 6.50
N ALA A 258 24.72 -0.37 6.19
CA ALA A 258 24.38 0.57 5.12
C ALA A 258 24.44 -0.11 3.74
N GLU A 259 25.46 -0.93 3.49
CA GLU A 259 25.56 -1.72 2.27
C GLU A 259 24.37 -2.67 2.12
N LYS A 260 24.00 -3.40 3.18
CA LYS A 260 22.80 -4.25 3.16
C LYS A 260 21.52 -3.46 2.91
N ARG A 261 21.41 -2.26 3.48
CA ARG A 261 20.28 -1.36 3.28
C ARG A 261 20.21 -0.88 1.82
N ALA A 262 21.34 -0.50 1.22
CA ALA A 262 21.44 -0.11 -0.19
C ALA A 262 21.02 -1.24 -1.14
N ARG A 263 21.35 -2.51 -0.83
CA ARG A 263 20.87 -3.67 -1.61
C ARG A 263 19.35 -3.84 -1.51
N ILE A 264 18.80 -3.73 -0.31
CA ILE A 264 17.34 -3.79 -0.09
C ILE A 264 16.64 -2.65 -0.83
N MET A 265 17.18 -1.43 -0.79
CA MET A 265 16.66 -0.29 -1.54
C MET A 265 16.65 -0.58 -3.04
N SER A 266 17.73 -1.13 -3.60
CA SER A 266 17.78 -1.50 -5.01
C SER A 266 16.68 -2.50 -5.37
N SER A 267 16.51 -3.55 -4.58
CA SER A 267 15.47 -4.57 -4.82
C SER A 267 14.05 -3.98 -4.73
N ILE A 268 13.79 -3.08 -3.79
CA ILE A 268 12.53 -2.35 -3.72
C ILE A 268 12.38 -1.41 -4.92
N GLY A 269 13.47 -0.76 -5.33
CA GLY A 269 13.49 0.15 -6.46
C GLY A 269 13.15 -0.53 -7.77
N GLU A 270 13.63 -1.75 -7.97
CA GLU A 270 13.27 -2.60 -9.11
C GLU A 270 11.77 -2.89 -9.14
N VAL A 271 11.19 -3.31 -8.00
CA VAL A 271 9.75 -3.61 -7.91
C VAL A 271 8.88 -2.36 -7.99
N ALA A 272 9.28 -1.28 -7.33
CA ALA A 272 8.51 -0.04 -7.28
C ALA A 272 8.76 0.86 -8.50
N GLN A 273 9.62 0.45 -9.43
CA GLN A 273 10.07 1.24 -10.58
C GLN A 273 10.60 2.63 -10.18
N THR A 274 11.48 2.63 -9.18
CA THR A 274 12.12 3.85 -8.66
C THR A 274 13.64 3.73 -8.76
N ARG A 275 14.33 4.87 -8.84
CA ARG A 275 15.78 4.90 -8.65
C ARG A 275 16.11 4.87 -7.16
N SER A 276 17.32 4.42 -6.83
CA SER A 276 17.81 4.42 -5.46
C SER A 276 19.15 5.14 -5.37
N VAL A 277 19.27 6.05 -4.41
CA VAL A 277 20.50 6.75 -4.07
C VAL A 277 20.79 6.62 -2.58
N TYR A 278 22.06 6.42 -2.23
CA TYR A 278 22.53 6.34 -0.87
C TYR A 278 23.62 7.38 -0.65
N PHE A 279 23.31 8.37 0.19
CA PHE A 279 24.25 9.39 0.58
C PHE A 279 25.16 8.91 1.70
N THR A 280 26.46 9.04 1.51
CA THR A 280 27.49 8.61 2.46
C THR A 280 28.23 9.81 3.04
N GLU A 281 28.61 9.73 4.31
CA GLU A 281 29.34 10.81 4.97
C GLU A 281 30.76 11.00 4.36
N GLU A 282 31.37 9.91 3.91
CA GLU A 282 32.70 9.88 3.30
C GLU A 282 32.64 9.40 1.85
N HIS A 283 33.69 9.72 1.07
CA HIS A 283 33.83 9.25 -0.30
C HIS A 283 34.12 7.75 -0.37
N GLU A 284 33.24 7.00 -1.04
CA GLU A 284 33.39 5.56 -1.25
C GLU A 284 34.14 5.25 -2.56
N LYS A 285 34.94 4.17 -2.58
CA LYS A 285 35.67 3.76 -3.81
C LYS A 285 34.77 3.21 -4.91
N ARG A 286 33.55 2.83 -4.55
CA ARG A 286 32.55 2.22 -5.44
C ARG A 286 31.44 3.24 -5.63
N GLU A 287 30.96 3.35 -6.86
CA GLU A 287 29.94 4.33 -7.24
C GLU A 287 28.50 3.79 -7.08
N SER A 288 28.34 2.48 -6.88
CA SER A 288 27.04 1.85 -6.67
C SER A 288 27.10 0.53 -5.90
N VAL A 289 25.94 0.12 -5.37
CA VAL A 289 25.69 -1.21 -4.78
C VAL A 289 24.40 -1.78 -5.36
N ASP A 290 24.52 -2.87 -6.13
CA ASP A 290 23.42 -3.61 -6.75
C ASP A 290 22.42 -2.74 -7.54
N GLY A 291 22.80 -1.54 -7.99
CA GLY A 291 21.93 -0.59 -8.68
C GLY A 291 21.51 0.64 -7.86
N THR A 292 21.84 0.68 -6.56
CA THR A 292 21.74 1.90 -5.74
C THR A 292 22.99 2.75 -5.94
N ALA A 293 22.83 3.99 -6.38
CA ALA A 293 23.94 4.95 -6.50
C ALA A 293 24.53 5.30 -5.12
N LEU A 294 25.85 5.39 -5.02
CA LEU A 294 26.53 5.96 -3.86
C LEU A 294 27.04 7.35 -4.21
N VAL A 295 26.76 8.30 -3.31
CA VAL A 295 27.14 9.71 -3.49
C VAL A 295 27.57 10.24 -2.14
N SER A 296 28.77 10.77 -2.03
CA SER A 296 29.20 11.36 -0.76
C SER A 296 28.59 12.73 -0.53
N CYS A 297 28.46 13.14 0.73
CA CYS A 297 28.08 14.52 1.06
C CYS A 297 29.13 15.54 0.59
N GLU A 298 30.40 15.13 0.42
CA GLU A 298 31.44 15.98 -0.18
C GLU A 298 31.15 16.22 -1.68
N GLU A 299 30.81 15.17 -2.43
CA GLU A 299 30.41 15.28 -3.84
C GLU A 299 29.17 16.19 -4.00
N LEU A 300 28.21 16.08 -3.09
CA LEU A 300 27.03 16.96 -3.08
C LEU A 300 27.37 18.43 -2.83
N ALA A 301 28.34 18.71 -1.96
CA ALA A 301 28.72 20.08 -1.60
C ALA A 301 29.43 20.82 -2.73
N ASP A 302 30.09 20.09 -3.63
CA ASP A 302 30.79 20.64 -4.79
C ASP A 302 29.84 20.92 -5.97
N VAL A 303 28.64 20.34 -5.98
CA VAL A 303 27.63 20.55 -7.02
C VAL A 303 26.96 21.90 -6.84
N THR A 304 27.02 22.73 -7.88
CA THR A 304 26.41 24.08 -7.90
C THR A 304 25.22 24.18 -8.83
N ASP A 305 25.11 23.30 -9.83
CA ASP A 305 23.94 23.18 -10.69
C ASP A 305 23.02 22.06 -10.17
N PRO A 306 21.77 22.34 -9.80
CA PRO A 306 20.87 21.32 -9.31
C PRO A 306 20.57 20.19 -10.32
N GLU A 307 20.76 20.40 -11.63
CA GLU A 307 20.60 19.34 -12.64
C GLU A 307 21.74 18.31 -12.57
N GLU A 308 22.96 18.69 -12.15
CA GLU A 308 24.08 17.75 -11.99
C GLU A 308 23.76 16.67 -10.94
N ILE A 309 22.95 16.98 -9.93
CA ILE A 309 22.48 15.99 -8.93
C ILE A 309 21.57 14.95 -9.60
N ARG A 310 20.66 15.40 -10.47
CA ARG A 310 19.75 14.52 -11.21
C ARG A 310 20.52 13.64 -12.19
N GLU A 311 21.50 14.20 -12.90
CA GLU A 311 22.39 13.46 -13.80
C GLU A 311 23.20 12.41 -13.04
N LEU A 312 23.78 12.77 -11.89
CA LEU A 312 24.57 11.85 -11.08
C LEU A 312 23.73 10.65 -10.59
N ILE A 313 22.48 10.90 -10.17
CA ILE A 313 21.54 9.83 -9.82
C ILE A 313 21.18 8.99 -11.06
N ARG A 314 20.92 9.63 -12.21
CA ARG A 314 20.59 8.95 -13.48
C ARG A 314 21.71 8.03 -13.97
N ASP A 315 22.96 8.46 -13.86
CA ASP A 315 24.13 7.76 -14.39
C ASP A 315 24.57 6.59 -13.50
N ARG A 316 24.48 6.75 -12.18
CA ARG A 316 24.97 5.74 -11.22
C ARG A 316 23.89 4.76 -10.75
N ALA A 317 22.63 5.18 -10.71
CA ALA A 317 21.53 4.32 -10.29
C ALA A 317 20.99 3.49 -11.45
N ARG A 318 20.55 2.27 -11.17
CA ARG A 318 19.88 1.43 -12.16
C ARG A 318 18.61 2.15 -12.65
N ALA A 319 18.42 2.20 -13.96
CA ALA A 319 17.17 2.67 -14.54
C ALA A 319 16.02 1.72 -14.16
N PRO A 320 14.82 2.25 -13.85
CA PRO A 320 13.63 1.41 -13.69
C PRO A 320 13.43 0.54 -14.94
N SER A 321 13.11 -0.74 -14.77
CA SER A 321 12.70 -1.58 -15.90
C SER A 321 11.30 -1.19 -16.36
N GLU A 322 11.12 -0.97 -17.67
CA GLU A 322 9.79 -0.95 -18.28
C GLU A 322 9.16 -2.34 -18.03
N ALA A 323 7.98 -2.35 -17.41
CA ALA A 323 7.20 -3.58 -17.17
C ALA A 323 6.40 -3.93 -18.43
#